data_AF-A0A0M5J0Q2-F1
#
_entry.id   AF-A0A0M5J0Q2-F1
#
_cell.length_a   1.000
_cell.length_b   1.000
_cell.length_c   1.000
_cell.angle_alpha   90.00
_cell.angle_beta   90.00
_cell.angle_gamma   90.00
#
_symmetry.space_group_name_H-M   'P 1'
#
loop_
_entity.id
_entity.type
_entity.pdbx_description
1 polymer ?
#
loop_
_entity_poly.entity_id
_entity_poly.type
_entity_poly.pdbx_seq_one_letter_code
_entity_poly.pdbx_strand_id
1 'polypeptide(L)'
;MSATRRQVLAGTGAVGAGILFSGAFSELFAGTAAARGHAGYGPLVPDPDGLLDLPRGFRYKVLSREGEPLLSGEGRVPGNHDGMAAFAGRRGRTYLVRNHENRHTGRIGVPTVQGLTYDPAAKGGCTVIELDSRGEVRSERVAIAGTAVNCAGGPTPWNTWLTCEENEDRAGTNGYTKDHGFIFEVDGADPHRTGAVPLTAMGRFQHEAIAVDPRTGIVYETEDAFQRPFGLFYRFLPNKPLGGTGSLQAGGALEAMRVPGVPDLSGIQETGASFDGVEWVPVPDSQAKETPIRLQDFGPKGITHAQKLEGCYWGGRSVYFVSSYARSSEGSAGDHFGQVWKYEPHRRRLTLVIVFGPDTDIQLPGESPDNICLAPSGGLMVCEDGGGEQHVYGVTRRGQVYPAARNAQNTGTPEDPEYGEFAGVTFSPDGETMYVNCYAPGTTFAVTGPWS
;
A
#
# COMPACT_ATOMS: atom_id res chain seq x y z
N MET A 1 -37.10 -22.93 -35.18
CA MET A 1 -36.02 -21.93 -35.04
C MET A 1 -35.59 -21.89 -33.58
N SER A 2 -34.28 -21.91 -33.38
CA SER A 2 -33.55 -22.26 -32.16
C SER A 2 -33.65 -21.19 -31.07
N ALA A 3 -34.08 -21.58 -29.86
CA ALA A 3 -33.97 -20.79 -28.65
C ALA A 3 -32.53 -20.87 -28.09
N THR A 4 -31.85 -19.74 -27.96
CA THR A 4 -30.48 -19.64 -27.46
C THR A 4 -30.46 -19.33 -25.95
N ARG A 5 -30.26 -20.37 -25.13
CA ARG A 5 -29.55 -20.50 -23.83
C ARG A 5 -29.36 -19.32 -22.83
N ARG A 6 -30.05 -18.19 -22.90
CA ARG A 6 -29.73 -16.99 -22.09
C ARG A 6 -30.72 -16.58 -20.99
N GLN A 7 -31.71 -17.39 -20.59
CA GLN A 7 -32.77 -16.92 -19.66
C GLN A 7 -33.32 -17.90 -18.60
N VAL A 8 -32.61 -18.97 -18.20
CA VAL A 8 -33.21 -19.97 -17.26
C VAL A 8 -32.36 -20.34 -16.02
N LEU A 9 -31.48 -19.47 -15.53
CA LEU A 9 -30.88 -19.68 -14.18
C LEU A 9 -30.84 -18.40 -13.34
N ALA A 10 -31.92 -17.60 -13.43
CA ALA A 10 -32.28 -16.67 -12.38
C ALA A 10 -33.12 -17.44 -11.35
N GLY A 11 -32.53 -17.76 -10.21
CA GLY A 11 -33.25 -18.30 -9.04
C GLY A 11 -32.97 -19.77 -8.74
N THR A 12 -31.84 -20.04 -8.10
CA THR A 12 -31.71 -20.95 -6.94
C THR A 12 -30.24 -21.04 -6.54
N GLY A 13 -29.90 -20.67 -5.29
CA GLY A 13 -28.68 -21.13 -4.59
C GLY A 13 -27.44 -20.24 -4.68
N ALA A 14 -27.40 -19.13 -3.94
CA ALA A 14 -26.13 -18.50 -3.57
C ALA A 14 -25.48 -19.34 -2.44
N VAL A 15 -24.81 -20.44 -2.82
CA VAL A 15 -23.81 -21.08 -1.97
C VAL A 15 -22.50 -20.40 -2.28
N GLY A 16 -21.94 -19.66 -1.31
CA GLY A 16 -20.70 -18.91 -1.48
C GLY A 16 -19.58 -19.76 -2.07
N ALA A 17 -19.15 -19.41 -3.28
CA ALA A 17 -17.99 -20.00 -3.93
C ALA A 17 -16.72 -19.44 -3.27
N GLY A 18 -16.32 -20.03 -2.14
CA GLY A 18 -15.02 -19.75 -1.55
C GLY A 18 -13.94 -20.43 -2.38
N ILE A 19 -13.13 -19.64 -3.09
CA ILE A 19 -11.91 -20.14 -3.73
C ILE A 19 -10.96 -20.58 -2.61
N LEU A 20 -10.61 -21.87 -2.60
CA LEU A 20 -9.69 -22.46 -1.64
C LEU A 20 -8.29 -22.50 -2.27
N PHE A 21 -7.37 -21.72 -1.72
CA PHE A 21 -5.97 -21.75 -2.15
C PHE A 21 -5.16 -22.64 -1.19
N SER A 22 -4.44 -23.62 -1.74
CA SER A 22 -3.54 -24.48 -0.97
C SER A 22 -2.13 -23.87 -0.94
N GLY A 23 -1.87 -22.95 -0.01
CA GLY A 23 -0.54 -22.31 0.15
C GLY A 23 -0.20 -22.08 1.62
N ALA A 24 1.06 -22.35 2.01
CA ALA A 24 1.53 -22.41 3.40
C ALA A 24 1.65 -21.02 4.06
N PHE A 25 0.50 -20.50 4.46
CA PHE A 25 0.33 -19.22 5.13
C PHE A 25 0.80 -19.22 6.60
N SER A 26 1.07 -20.39 7.21
CA SER A 26 1.26 -20.64 8.66
C SER A 26 2.07 -19.62 9.49
N GLU A 27 3.01 -18.88 8.89
CA GLU A 27 3.88 -17.92 9.60
C GLU A 27 3.27 -16.51 9.77
N LEU A 28 2.25 -16.13 8.99
CA LEU A 28 1.50 -14.86 9.16
C LEU A 28 0.66 -14.86 10.46
N PHE A 29 0.62 -15.99 11.18
CA PHE A 29 -0.52 -16.41 12.00
C PHE A 29 -0.15 -16.85 13.42
N ALA A 30 1.05 -16.48 13.87
CA ALA A 30 1.55 -16.69 15.22
C ALA A 30 0.99 -15.62 16.20
N GLY A 31 -0.33 -15.54 16.34
CA GLY A 31 -1.05 -14.61 17.22
C GLY A 31 -2.48 -15.11 17.48
N THR A 32 -2.99 -14.86 18.69
CA THR A 32 -4.04 -15.60 19.43
C THR A 32 -5.46 -15.63 18.82
N ALA A 33 -6.19 -16.68 19.24
CA ALA A 33 -7.60 -17.02 18.99
C ALA A 33 -7.95 -17.59 17.60
N ALA A 34 -8.47 -18.82 17.63
CA ALA A 34 -8.97 -19.52 16.46
C ALA A 34 -10.30 -18.91 16.02
N ALA A 35 -10.29 -18.11 14.96
CA ALA A 35 -11.51 -17.80 14.21
C ALA A 35 -12.09 -19.12 13.67
N ARG A 36 -13.10 -19.65 14.36
CA ARG A 36 -13.87 -20.82 13.94
C ARG A 36 -14.82 -20.38 12.82
N GLY A 37 -14.45 -20.72 11.59
CA GLY A 37 -15.35 -21.14 10.52
C GLY A 37 -16.52 -20.22 10.17
N HIS A 38 -16.25 -19.14 9.43
CA HIS A 38 -17.03 -18.68 8.28
C HIS A 38 -16.06 -17.88 7.37
N ALA A 39 -16.29 -17.89 6.05
CA ALA A 39 -15.47 -17.14 5.10
C ALA A 39 -15.78 -15.63 5.26
N GLY A 40 -14.91 -14.89 5.94
CA GLY A 40 -15.07 -13.45 6.16
C GLY A 40 -16.17 -13.07 7.16
N TYR A 41 -16.60 -11.81 7.09
CA TYR A 41 -17.54 -11.18 8.04
C TYR A 41 -19.02 -11.22 7.60
N GLY A 42 -19.34 -11.94 6.52
CA GLY A 42 -20.66 -11.94 5.90
C GLY A 42 -20.81 -10.89 4.78
N PRO A 43 -22.00 -10.77 4.17
CA PRO A 43 -22.22 -9.84 3.05
C PRO A 43 -22.17 -8.38 3.51
N LEU A 44 -21.72 -7.51 2.62
CA LEU A 44 -21.79 -6.06 2.79
C LEU A 44 -23.25 -5.61 2.80
N VAL A 45 -23.56 -4.64 3.67
CA VAL A 45 -24.87 -4.01 3.76
C VAL A 45 -24.75 -2.59 3.20
N PRO A 46 -25.60 -2.20 2.22
CA PRO A 46 -25.61 -0.85 1.69
C PRO A 46 -25.78 0.20 2.79
N ASP A 47 -24.89 1.17 2.81
CA ASP A 47 -24.91 2.30 3.74
C ASP A 47 -26.03 3.28 3.37
N PRO A 48 -26.98 3.57 4.27
CA PRO A 48 -28.02 4.57 3.99
C PRO A 48 -27.47 5.97 3.70
N ASP A 49 -26.28 6.30 4.21
CA ASP A 49 -25.62 7.58 3.97
C ASP A 49 -24.74 7.55 2.71
N GLY A 50 -24.59 6.39 2.06
CA GLY A 50 -23.85 6.21 0.82
C GLY A 50 -22.35 6.50 0.95
N LEU A 51 -21.73 6.23 2.11
CA LEU A 51 -20.30 6.44 2.31
C LEU A 51 -19.51 5.12 2.28
N LEU A 52 -19.89 4.17 3.12
CA LEU A 52 -19.09 2.95 3.31
C LEU A 52 -19.97 1.74 3.63
N ASP A 53 -20.10 0.83 2.68
CA ASP A 53 -20.83 -0.41 2.89
C ASP A 53 -19.98 -1.37 3.72
N LEU A 54 -20.57 -1.90 4.79
CA LEU A 54 -19.88 -2.75 5.76
C LEU A 54 -20.71 -4.01 6.10
N PRO A 55 -20.07 -5.09 6.54
CA PRO A 55 -20.79 -6.26 7.05
C PRO A 55 -21.61 -5.92 8.30
N ARG A 56 -22.67 -6.70 8.54
CA ARG A 56 -23.50 -6.55 9.74
C ARG A 56 -22.66 -6.65 11.02
N GLY A 57 -22.80 -5.67 11.92
CA GLY A 57 -22.08 -5.62 13.20
C GLY A 57 -20.85 -4.72 13.17
N PHE A 58 -20.46 -4.22 12.00
CA PHE A 58 -19.47 -3.16 11.84
C PHE A 58 -20.16 -1.79 11.78
N ARG A 59 -19.40 -0.76 12.15
CA ARG A 59 -19.79 0.65 12.05
C ARG A 59 -18.57 1.49 11.74
N TYR A 60 -18.76 2.63 11.09
CA TYR A 60 -17.68 3.57 10.81
C TYR A 60 -17.89 4.93 11.49
N LYS A 61 -16.80 5.69 11.55
CA LYS A 61 -16.79 7.13 11.80
C LYS A 61 -15.90 7.79 10.74
N VAL A 62 -16.34 8.91 10.20
CA VAL A 62 -15.48 9.77 9.36
C VAL A 62 -14.59 10.60 10.27
N LEU A 63 -13.28 10.49 10.09
CA LEU A 63 -12.28 11.22 10.88
C LEU A 63 -11.87 12.55 10.23
N SER A 64 -11.80 12.58 8.90
CA SER A 64 -11.31 13.73 8.14
C SER A 64 -11.80 13.65 6.69
N ARG A 65 -12.09 14.81 6.09
CA ARG A 65 -12.48 14.96 4.68
C ARG A 65 -11.67 16.04 4.00
N GLU A 66 -11.29 15.81 2.75
CA GLU A 66 -10.59 16.78 1.92
C GLU A 66 -11.34 18.12 1.86
N GLY A 67 -10.58 19.21 1.85
CA GLY A 67 -11.12 20.57 1.76
C GLY A 67 -11.69 21.15 3.05
N GLU A 68 -11.94 20.35 4.09
CA GLU A 68 -12.26 20.85 5.42
C GLU A 68 -11.06 21.62 6.02
N PRO A 69 -11.25 22.56 6.97
CA PRO A 69 -10.13 23.21 7.64
C PRO A 69 -9.31 22.22 8.48
N LEU A 70 -7.98 22.26 8.35
CA LEU A 70 -7.10 21.57 9.29
C LEU A 70 -7.30 22.15 10.69
N LEU A 71 -7.42 21.28 11.71
CA LEU A 71 -7.60 21.73 13.09
C LEU A 71 -6.42 22.55 13.62
N SER A 72 -5.23 22.39 13.04
CA SER A 72 -4.05 23.22 13.32
C SER A 72 -4.18 24.67 12.86
N GLY A 73 -5.07 24.96 11.91
CA GLY A 73 -5.17 26.27 11.24
C GLY A 73 -4.17 26.48 10.09
N GLU A 74 -3.42 25.46 9.70
CA GLU A 74 -2.38 25.54 8.66
C GLU A 74 -2.95 25.60 7.22
N GLY A 75 -4.25 25.38 7.05
CA GLY A 75 -4.90 25.41 5.74
C GLY A 75 -6.10 24.48 5.68
N ARG A 76 -6.27 23.83 4.52
CA ARG A 76 -7.31 22.83 4.28
C ARG A 76 -6.72 21.44 4.27
N VAL A 77 -7.52 20.45 4.63
CA VAL A 77 -7.21 19.03 4.45
C VAL A 77 -6.90 18.79 2.98
N PRO A 78 -5.70 18.32 2.63
CA PRO A 78 -5.31 18.09 1.24
C PRO A 78 -6.09 16.92 0.62
N GLY A 79 -6.20 16.88 -0.70
CA GLY A 79 -6.88 15.77 -1.41
C GLY A 79 -6.00 14.52 -1.53
N ASN A 80 -6.49 13.52 -2.29
CA ASN A 80 -5.76 12.29 -2.67
C ASN A 80 -5.21 11.55 -1.43
N HIS A 81 -6.11 11.14 -0.52
CA HIS A 81 -5.71 10.48 0.72
C HIS A 81 -5.21 9.05 0.45
N ASP A 82 -3.95 8.78 0.77
CA ASP A 82 -3.28 7.54 0.36
C ASP A 82 -2.71 6.75 1.56
N GLY A 83 -1.53 6.16 1.43
CA GLY A 83 -0.84 5.34 2.43
C GLY A 83 -0.90 5.92 3.84
N MET A 84 -1.17 5.06 4.82
CA MET A 84 -1.34 5.48 6.20
C MET A 84 -0.91 4.39 7.19
N ALA A 85 -0.36 4.83 8.32
CA ALA A 85 -0.11 3.97 9.47
C ALA A 85 -0.60 4.60 10.77
N ALA A 86 -1.02 3.75 11.70
CA ALA A 86 -1.41 4.14 13.05
C ALA A 86 -0.29 3.84 14.06
N PHE A 87 0.11 4.86 14.82
CA PHE A 87 1.16 4.77 15.81
C PHE A 87 0.62 5.01 17.22
N ALA A 88 1.07 4.21 18.17
CA ALA A 88 0.72 4.37 19.57
C ALA A 88 1.32 5.67 20.15
N GLY A 89 0.47 6.50 20.71
CA GLY A 89 0.82 7.71 21.45
C GLY A 89 0.75 7.53 22.96
N ARG A 90 1.17 8.55 23.70
CA ARG A 90 1.07 8.56 25.17
C ARG A 90 -0.39 8.63 25.60
N ARG A 91 -0.71 8.02 26.75
CA ARG A 91 -2.05 8.07 27.39
C ARG A 91 -3.18 7.53 26.48
N GLY A 92 -2.88 6.48 25.71
CA GLY A 92 -3.86 5.84 24.82
C GLY A 92 -4.21 6.66 23.58
N ARG A 93 -3.39 7.66 23.22
CA ARG A 93 -3.54 8.38 21.95
C ARG A 93 -3.11 7.50 20.77
N THR A 94 -3.62 7.82 19.60
CA THR A 94 -3.19 7.22 18.34
C THR A 94 -2.86 8.33 17.36
N TYR A 95 -1.71 8.25 16.68
CA TYR A 95 -1.34 9.14 15.60
C TYR A 95 -1.51 8.41 14.27
N LEU A 96 -2.39 8.90 13.40
CA LEU A 96 -2.47 8.44 12.02
C LEU A 96 -1.61 9.36 11.17
N VAL A 97 -0.53 8.84 10.57
CA VAL A 97 0.26 9.58 9.58
C VAL A 97 -0.27 9.18 8.21
N ARG A 98 -0.86 10.12 7.48
CA ARG A 98 -1.57 9.91 6.21
C ARG A 98 -0.87 10.64 5.08
N ASN A 99 -0.56 9.92 4.01
CA ASN A 99 -0.05 10.48 2.78
C ASN A 99 -1.10 11.21 1.97
N HIS A 100 -0.62 12.13 1.15
CA HIS A 100 -1.40 12.85 0.16
C HIS A 100 -0.72 12.74 -1.20
N GLU A 101 -1.27 11.90 -2.08
CA GLU A 101 -0.72 11.57 -3.39
C GLU A 101 -0.99 12.67 -4.42
N ASN A 102 -0.77 13.92 -4.03
CA ASN A 102 -1.00 15.07 -4.89
C ASN A 102 0.14 15.20 -5.90
N ARG A 103 -0.22 15.07 -7.17
CA ARG A 103 0.60 15.47 -8.33
C ARG A 103 0.72 17.00 -8.40
N HIS A 104 1.58 17.53 -9.26
CA HIS A 104 1.72 18.99 -9.46
C HIS A 104 0.41 19.68 -9.87
N THR A 105 -0.52 18.93 -10.48
CA THR A 105 -1.88 19.36 -10.85
C THR A 105 -2.89 19.28 -9.71
N GLY A 106 -2.53 18.73 -8.55
CA GLY A 106 -3.42 18.51 -7.40
C GLY A 106 -4.18 19.78 -7.00
N ARG A 107 -5.48 19.62 -6.72
CA ARG A 107 -6.40 20.74 -6.46
C ARG A 107 -6.16 21.37 -5.10
N ILE A 108 -5.96 20.55 -4.08
CA ILE A 108 -5.72 20.97 -2.69
C ILE A 108 -4.45 20.25 -2.22
N GLY A 109 -3.30 20.87 -2.42
CA GLY A 109 -2.01 20.32 -1.98
C GLY A 109 -1.77 20.51 -0.48
N VAL A 110 -0.75 19.81 0.03
CA VAL A 110 -0.34 19.94 1.44
C VAL A 110 0.20 21.35 1.71
N PRO A 111 -0.36 22.09 2.69
CA PRO A 111 0.11 23.44 3.00
C PRO A 111 1.60 23.47 3.37
N THR A 112 2.31 24.50 2.90
CA THR A 112 3.71 24.67 3.24
C THR A 112 3.86 25.15 4.68
N VAL A 113 4.72 24.46 5.44
CA VAL A 113 5.04 24.78 6.82
C VAL A 113 6.56 24.88 6.97
N GLN A 114 7.03 25.94 7.62
CA GLN A 114 8.46 26.19 7.82
C GLN A 114 9.12 25.04 8.57
N GLY A 115 10.23 24.51 8.04
CA GLY A 115 10.95 23.38 8.62
C GLY A 115 10.36 21.99 8.29
N LEU A 116 9.17 21.94 7.68
CA LEU A 116 8.52 20.71 7.22
C LEU A 116 8.32 20.67 5.70
N THR A 117 8.81 21.67 4.95
CA THR A 117 8.64 21.75 3.48
C THR A 117 9.93 21.38 2.76
N TYR A 118 9.91 20.34 1.92
CA TYR A 118 11.03 19.95 1.07
C TYR A 118 11.14 20.88 -0.15
N ASP A 119 10.20 20.83 -1.08
CA ASP A 119 10.09 21.69 -2.26
C ASP A 119 8.73 22.43 -2.27
N PRO A 120 8.69 23.75 -2.04
CA PRO A 120 7.42 24.50 -2.03
C PRO A 120 6.61 24.44 -3.32
N ALA A 121 7.20 24.01 -4.45
CA ALA A 121 6.48 23.83 -5.71
C ALA A 121 5.69 22.52 -5.77
N ALA A 122 6.07 21.51 -4.97
CA ALA A 122 5.40 20.23 -4.91
C ALA A 122 4.20 20.26 -3.96
N LYS A 123 3.18 19.46 -4.26
CA LYS A 123 1.87 19.50 -3.61
C LYS A 123 1.57 18.28 -2.74
N GLY A 124 2.39 17.25 -2.79
CA GLY A 124 2.30 16.07 -1.93
C GLY A 124 2.84 16.35 -0.53
N GLY A 125 2.73 15.33 0.32
CA GLY A 125 3.18 15.36 1.70
C GLY A 125 2.38 14.40 2.58
N CYS A 126 2.45 14.64 3.89
CA CYS A 126 1.65 13.92 4.87
C CYS A 126 0.98 14.88 5.83
N THR A 127 -0.17 14.46 6.36
CA THR A 127 -0.80 15.04 7.55
C THR A 127 -0.80 14.04 8.69
N VAL A 128 -0.93 14.53 9.93
CA VAL A 128 -1.13 13.69 11.11
C VAL A 128 -2.50 13.97 11.72
N ILE A 129 -3.32 12.93 11.86
CA ILE A 129 -4.54 12.95 12.67
C ILE A 129 -4.21 12.38 14.05
N GLU A 130 -4.41 13.16 15.10
CA GLU A 130 -4.25 12.73 16.49
C GLU A 130 -5.61 12.35 17.07
N LEU A 131 -5.76 11.09 17.46
CA LEU A 131 -6.93 10.56 18.13
C LEU A 131 -6.66 10.42 19.63
N ASP A 132 -7.68 10.67 20.45
CA ASP A 132 -7.63 10.30 21.87
C ASP A 132 -7.97 8.82 22.10
N SER A 133 -7.95 8.39 23.37
CA SER A 133 -8.24 7.02 23.79
C SER A 133 -9.68 6.56 23.54
N ARG A 134 -10.55 7.42 23.02
CA ARG A 134 -11.93 7.10 22.63
C ARG A 134 -12.10 7.12 21.11
N GLY A 135 -11.03 7.35 20.33
CA GLY A 135 -11.11 7.52 18.88
C GLY A 135 -11.67 8.88 18.44
N GLU A 136 -11.63 9.89 19.32
CA GLU A 136 -12.03 11.25 18.97
C GLU A 136 -10.86 12.06 18.42
N VAL A 137 -11.09 12.76 17.31
CA VAL A 137 -10.08 13.62 16.68
C VAL A 137 -9.77 14.80 17.60
N ARG A 138 -8.49 14.97 17.94
CA ARG A 138 -7.97 16.05 18.80
C ARG A 138 -7.19 17.09 18.02
N SER A 139 -6.50 16.68 16.98
CA SER A 139 -5.83 17.59 16.05
C SER A 139 -5.65 16.93 14.70
N GLU A 140 -5.53 17.75 13.67
CA GLU A 140 -5.09 17.38 12.34
C GLU A 140 -4.13 18.47 11.85
N ARG A 141 -2.91 18.10 11.46
CA ARG A 141 -1.82 19.03 11.14
C ARG A 141 -0.91 18.52 10.02
N VAL A 142 -0.17 19.40 9.37
CA VAL A 142 0.87 19.04 8.40
C VAL A 142 2.02 18.31 9.11
N ALA A 143 2.48 17.20 8.52
CA ALA A 143 3.64 16.43 9.00
C ALA A 143 4.87 16.70 8.13
N ILE A 144 4.68 16.67 6.81
CA ILE A 144 5.68 17.01 5.81
C ILE A 144 4.94 17.55 4.59
N ALA A 145 5.52 18.53 3.91
CA ALA A 145 4.96 19.17 2.72
C ALA A 145 6.04 19.32 1.66
N GLY A 146 5.62 19.62 0.42
CA GLY A 146 6.57 19.86 -0.66
C GLY A 146 7.32 18.60 -1.11
N THR A 147 6.77 17.43 -0.84
CA THR A 147 7.12 16.18 -1.51
C THR A 147 6.12 15.96 -2.65
N ALA A 148 6.34 14.99 -3.52
CA ALA A 148 5.56 14.79 -4.74
C ALA A 148 4.99 13.38 -4.81
N VAL A 149 3.69 13.27 -5.08
CA VAL A 149 3.03 11.99 -5.37
C VAL A 149 3.30 10.97 -4.25
N ASN A 150 3.03 11.36 -3.00
CA ASN A 150 3.22 10.47 -1.86
C ASN A 150 2.17 9.36 -1.91
N CYS A 151 2.53 8.19 -2.45
CA CYS A 151 1.63 7.05 -2.60
C CYS A 151 1.53 6.30 -1.26
N ALA A 152 2.21 5.16 -1.13
CA ALA A 152 2.23 4.38 0.09
C ALA A 152 3.50 4.66 0.93
N GLY A 153 4.01 3.62 1.58
CA GLY A 153 5.12 3.74 2.50
C GLY A 153 5.19 2.55 3.44
N GLY A 154 5.71 2.77 4.64
CA GLY A 154 5.73 1.73 5.65
C GLY A 154 6.14 2.21 7.03
N PRO A 155 5.65 1.55 8.11
CA PRO A 155 6.00 1.89 9.47
C PRO A 155 7.42 1.39 9.80
N THR A 156 8.17 2.19 10.54
CA THR A 156 9.43 1.77 11.14
C THR A 156 9.21 1.08 12.49
N PRO A 157 10.14 0.21 12.95
CA PRO A 157 10.08 -0.38 14.29
C PRO A 157 10.17 0.62 15.44
N TRP A 158 10.49 1.89 15.17
CA TRP A 158 10.65 2.95 16.16
C TRP A 158 9.56 4.02 16.08
N ASN A 159 8.38 3.66 15.53
CA ASN A 159 7.17 4.48 15.49
C ASN A 159 7.27 5.75 14.64
N THR A 160 7.91 5.64 13.47
CA THR A 160 7.85 6.67 12.42
C THR A 160 7.28 6.07 11.14
N TRP A 161 6.79 6.91 10.24
CA TRP A 161 6.33 6.54 8.91
C TRP A 161 7.41 6.87 7.89
N LEU A 162 7.72 5.94 6.98
CA LEU A 162 8.48 6.25 5.78
C LEU A 162 7.46 6.51 4.67
N THR A 163 7.35 7.76 4.23
CA THR A 163 6.51 8.15 3.09
C THR A 163 7.32 8.04 1.80
N CYS A 164 6.70 7.52 0.74
CA CYS A 164 7.34 7.22 -0.53
C CYS A 164 6.81 8.13 -1.63
N GLU A 165 7.70 8.78 -2.38
CA GLU A 165 7.33 9.50 -3.61
C GLU A 165 7.28 8.53 -4.81
N GLU A 166 6.09 8.34 -5.38
CA GLU A 166 5.81 7.58 -6.62
C GLU A 166 6.12 8.47 -7.84
N ASN A 167 7.37 8.95 -7.91
CA ASN A 167 7.75 9.97 -8.89
C ASN A 167 9.22 9.86 -9.30
N GLU A 168 9.54 10.31 -10.51
CA GLU A 168 10.90 10.44 -11.01
C GLU A 168 11.14 11.79 -11.70
N ASP A 169 10.39 12.82 -11.33
CA ASP A 169 10.65 14.15 -11.85
C ASP A 169 11.95 14.73 -11.26
N ARG A 170 12.68 15.46 -12.11
CA ARG A 170 13.88 16.21 -11.73
C ARG A 170 13.53 17.67 -11.52
N ALA A 171 14.44 18.41 -10.85
CA ALA A 171 14.36 19.85 -10.81
C ALA A 171 14.22 20.44 -12.22
N GLY A 172 13.25 21.33 -12.40
CA GLY A 172 12.87 21.90 -13.70
C GLY A 172 11.72 21.19 -14.42
N THR A 173 11.36 19.96 -14.02
CA THR A 173 10.16 19.27 -14.52
C THR A 173 8.95 19.64 -13.67
N ASN A 174 7.79 19.86 -14.30
CA ASN A 174 6.52 20.15 -13.61
C ASN A 174 6.55 21.32 -12.61
N GLY A 175 7.51 22.24 -12.76
CA GLY A 175 7.71 23.39 -11.89
C GLY A 175 8.51 23.11 -10.61
N TYR A 176 8.97 21.88 -10.41
CA TYR A 176 9.77 21.50 -9.25
C TYR A 176 11.13 22.23 -9.24
N THR A 177 11.56 22.62 -8.06
CA THR A 177 12.85 23.27 -7.80
C THR A 177 13.91 22.28 -7.30
N LYS A 178 13.50 21.07 -6.92
CA LYS A 178 14.36 19.97 -6.47
C LYS A 178 14.07 18.68 -7.23
N ASP A 179 15.01 17.74 -7.16
CA ASP A 179 14.77 16.38 -7.62
C ASP A 179 13.79 15.67 -6.65
N HIS A 180 12.93 14.85 -7.23
CA HIS A 180 11.95 14.01 -6.52
C HIS A 180 12.17 12.52 -6.84
N GLY A 181 11.42 11.67 -6.15
CA GLY A 181 11.51 10.21 -6.18
C GLY A 181 12.22 9.64 -4.96
N PHE A 182 12.09 10.28 -3.80
CA PHE A 182 12.76 9.88 -2.57
C PHE A 182 11.80 9.41 -1.49
N ILE A 183 12.33 8.66 -0.53
CA ILE A 183 11.66 8.34 0.72
C ILE A 183 11.96 9.42 1.76
N PHE A 184 10.99 9.76 2.61
CA PHE A 184 11.15 10.66 3.74
C PHE A 184 10.66 10.02 5.03
N GLU A 185 11.32 10.31 6.15
CA GLU A 185 10.89 9.85 7.48
C GLU A 185 9.99 10.89 8.16
N VAL A 186 8.86 10.45 8.72
CA VAL A 186 7.85 11.30 9.37
C VAL A 186 7.59 10.78 10.78
N ASP A 187 7.90 11.57 11.79
CA ASP A 187 7.48 11.33 13.18
C ASP A 187 6.08 11.93 13.40
N GLY A 188 5.08 11.07 13.63
CA GLY A 188 3.70 11.53 13.83
C GLY A 188 3.49 12.33 15.11
N ALA A 189 4.28 12.05 16.16
CA ALA A 189 4.15 12.75 17.43
C ALA A 189 4.80 14.14 17.38
N ASP A 190 5.97 14.25 16.73
CA ASP A 190 6.72 15.50 16.55
C ASP A 190 7.35 15.59 15.14
N PRO A 191 6.62 16.09 14.13
CA PRO A 191 7.10 16.10 12.75
C PRO A 191 8.40 16.91 12.54
N HIS A 192 8.67 17.91 13.39
CA HIS A 192 9.91 18.69 13.30
C HIS A 192 11.16 17.90 13.69
N ARG A 193 11.00 16.77 14.40
CA ARG A 193 12.10 15.88 14.77
C ARG A 193 12.74 15.21 13.56
N THR A 194 11.95 14.89 12.53
CA THR A 194 12.43 14.29 11.28
C THR A 194 12.58 15.33 10.17
N GLY A 195 11.73 16.36 10.16
CA GLY A 195 11.75 17.42 9.16
C GLY A 195 11.50 16.90 7.74
N ALA A 196 11.92 17.67 6.74
CA ALA A 196 11.75 17.34 5.32
C ALA A 196 13.09 16.96 4.66
N VAL A 197 13.69 15.85 5.11
CA VAL A 197 15.02 15.39 4.67
C VAL A 197 14.87 14.13 3.80
N PRO A 198 15.24 14.16 2.51
CA PRO A 198 15.17 12.99 1.65
C PRO A 198 16.21 11.94 2.05
N LEU A 199 15.80 10.68 2.11
CA LEU A 199 16.66 9.52 2.38
C LEU A 199 17.32 9.04 1.08
N THR A 200 18.15 9.89 0.48
CA THR A 200 18.66 9.68 -0.88
C THR A 200 19.36 8.34 -1.09
N ALA A 201 20.06 7.81 -0.08
CA ALA A 201 20.75 6.52 -0.18
C ALA A 201 19.83 5.31 -0.43
N MET A 202 18.53 5.43 -0.15
CA MET A 202 17.51 4.41 -0.45
C MET A 202 17.13 4.39 -1.93
N GLY A 203 17.62 5.34 -2.71
CA GLY A 203 17.50 5.37 -4.15
C GLY A 203 16.44 6.34 -4.65
N ARG A 204 16.46 6.58 -5.95
CA ARG A 204 15.57 7.53 -6.63
C ARG A 204 14.80 6.89 -7.77
N PHE A 205 13.55 6.52 -7.52
CA PHE A 205 12.63 5.84 -8.45
C PHE A 205 11.18 6.07 -8.00
N GLN A 206 10.20 5.50 -8.71
CA GLN A 206 8.78 5.52 -8.32
C GLN A 206 8.57 4.60 -7.10
N HIS A 207 8.87 5.07 -5.89
CA HIS A 207 8.72 4.28 -4.67
C HIS A 207 7.24 4.11 -4.35
N GLU A 208 6.79 2.86 -4.20
CA GLU A 208 5.44 2.61 -3.70
C GLU A 208 5.44 2.45 -2.18
N ALA A 209 5.93 1.30 -1.70
CA ALA A 209 5.78 0.88 -0.32
C ALA A 209 7.08 0.30 0.21
N ILE A 210 7.20 0.27 1.53
CA ILE A 210 8.35 -0.33 2.20
C ILE A 210 7.95 -1.28 3.32
N ALA A 211 8.84 -2.23 3.60
CA ALA A 211 8.75 -3.07 4.78
C ALA A 211 10.11 -3.16 5.47
N VAL A 212 10.15 -2.86 6.77
CA VAL A 212 11.37 -2.99 7.57
C VAL A 212 11.40 -4.36 8.25
N ASP A 213 12.48 -5.12 8.07
CA ASP A 213 12.76 -6.30 8.89
C ASP A 213 13.09 -5.84 10.32
N PRO A 214 12.23 -6.11 11.32
CA PRO A 214 12.41 -5.62 12.68
C PRO A 214 13.60 -6.27 13.41
N ARG A 215 14.21 -7.33 12.83
CA ARG A 215 15.37 -8.02 13.42
C ARG A 215 16.70 -7.53 12.87
N THR A 216 16.72 -7.14 11.60
CA THR A 216 17.97 -6.77 10.90
C THR A 216 18.03 -5.29 10.54
N GLY A 217 16.88 -4.60 10.51
CA GLY A 217 16.78 -3.21 10.06
C GLY A 217 16.89 -3.04 8.53
N ILE A 218 16.95 -4.13 7.75
CA ILE A 218 16.89 -4.07 6.29
C ILE A 218 15.52 -3.53 5.88
N VAL A 219 15.51 -2.60 4.93
CA VAL A 219 14.28 -2.06 4.34
C VAL A 219 14.08 -2.70 2.98
N TYR A 220 12.91 -3.23 2.70
CA TYR A 220 12.50 -3.73 1.39
C TYR A 220 11.61 -2.71 0.72
N GLU A 221 11.78 -2.49 -0.58
CA GLU A 221 11.16 -1.37 -1.31
C GLU A 221 10.63 -1.88 -2.66
N THR A 222 9.47 -1.37 -3.06
CA THR A 222 8.80 -1.67 -4.34
C THR A 222 8.84 -0.47 -5.27
N GLU A 223 8.94 -0.73 -6.57
CA GLU A 223 8.91 0.29 -7.62
C GLU A 223 7.70 0.10 -8.54
N ASP A 224 6.74 1.03 -8.49
CA ASP A 224 5.56 1.01 -9.35
C ASP A 224 5.88 1.54 -10.76
N ALA A 225 6.66 0.77 -11.51
CA ALA A 225 6.91 1.04 -12.92
C ALA A 225 6.10 0.10 -13.81
N PHE A 226 5.16 0.68 -14.55
CA PHE A 226 4.29 -0.02 -15.51
C PHE A 226 4.78 0.04 -16.96
N GLN A 227 5.80 0.86 -17.28
CA GLN A 227 6.39 0.93 -18.62
C GLN A 227 7.63 0.06 -18.73
N ARG A 228 7.79 -0.69 -19.83
CA ARG A 228 8.96 -1.56 -20.03
C ARG A 228 10.30 -0.79 -20.07
N PRO A 229 11.38 -1.39 -19.54
CA PRO A 229 11.40 -2.55 -18.64
C PRO A 229 10.78 -2.21 -17.27
N PHE A 230 10.01 -3.13 -16.69
CA PHE A 230 9.18 -2.83 -15.53
C PHE A 230 9.97 -2.63 -14.21
N GLY A 231 9.25 -2.39 -13.12
CA GLY A 231 9.84 -2.14 -11.80
C GLY A 231 10.64 -3.29 -11.23
N LEU A 232 11.45 -2.97 -10.22
CA LEU A 232 12.28 -3.92 -9.48
C LEU A 232 11.85 -3.98 -8.00
N PHE A 233 12.19 -5.09 -7.35
CA PHE A 233 12.08 -5.23 -5.89
C PHE A 233 13.45 -5.01 -5.27
N TYR A 234 13.55 -4.11 -4.30
CA TYR A 234 14.82 -3.68 -3.71
C TYR A 234 14.95 -4.11 -2.25
N ARG A 235 16.20 -4.08 -1.78
CA ARG A 235 16.49 -3.96 -0.35
C ARG A 235 17.56 -2.89 -0.11
N PHE A 236 17.35 -2.10 0.92
CA PHE A 236 18.32 -1.17 1.46
C PHE A 236 18.93 -1.72 2.74
N LEU A 237 20.26 -1.64 2.83
CA LEU A 237 21.08 -2.06 3.95
C LEU A 237 21.57 -0.80 4.70
N PRO A 238 20.92 -0.37 5.79
CA PRO A 238 21.31 0.85 6.47
C PRO A 238 22.66 0.71 7.16
N ASN A 239 23.45 1.79 7.22
CA ASN A 239 24.68 1.86 8.01
C ASN A 239 24.41 1.86 9.53
N LYS A 240 23.21 2.30 9.94
CA LYS A 240 22.74 2.28 11.33
C LYS A 240 21.37 1.59 11.41
N PRO A 241 21.32 0.27 11.20
CA PRO A 241 20.07 -0.47 11.26
C PRO A 241 19.50 -0.43 12.67
N LEU A 242 18.18 -0.28 12.80
CA LEU A 242 17.48 -0.24 14.09
C LEU A 242 17.99 0.84 15.06
N GLY A 243 18.58 1.92 14.52
CA GLY A 243 19.14 3.02 15.32
C GLY A 243 18.11 4.03 15.85
N GLY A 244 16.83 3.85 15.52
CA GLY A 244 15.74 4.76 15.89
C GLY A 244 15.55 5.90 14.90
N THR A 245 14.70 6.85 15.27
CA THR A 245 14.34 8.03 14.43
C THR A 245 15.58 8.75 13.91
N GLY A 246 15.63 8.97 12.59
CA GLY A 246 16.74 9.64 11.89
C GLY A 246 17.93 8.73 11.57
N SER A 247 17.94 7.45 11.99
CA SER A 247 19.12 6.59 11.78
C SER A 247 19.37 6.25 10.31
N LEU A 248 18.32 6.23 9.47
CA LEU A 248 18.42 5.95 8.03
C LEU A 248 19.15 7.06 7.27
N GLN A 249 19.22 8.28 7.81
CA GLN A 249 20.02 9.38 7.23
C GLN A 249 21.53 9.09 7.25
N ALA A 250 21.98 8.08 8.00
CA ALA A 250 23.38 7.62 7.97
C ALA A 250 23.78 6.96 6.64
N GLY A 251 22.84 6.79 5.71
CA GLY A 251 23.05 6.14 4.43
C GLY A 251 23.14 4.63 4.54
N GLY A 252 23.49 3.99 3.44
CA GLY A 252 23.53 2.53 3.31
C GLY A 252 23.82 2.10 1.88
N ALA A 253 23.55 0.84 1.57
CA ALA A 253 23.67 0.28 0.22
C ALA A 253 22.30 -0.20 -0.27
N LEU A 254 21.99 0.11 -1.53
CA LEU A 254 20.78 -0.35 -2.21
C LEU A 254 21.13 -1.53 -3.14
N GLU A 255 20.33 -2.58 -3.07
CA GLU A 255 20.46 -3.78 -3.91
C GLU A 255 19.11 -4.14 -4.53
N ALA A 256 19.11 -4.64 -5.76
CA ALA A 256 17.93 -5.14 -6.46
C ALA A 256 17.88 -6.67 -6.44
N MET A 257 16.66 -7.23 -6.38
CA MET A 257 16.42 -8.65 -6.36
C MET A 257 16.70 -9.30 -7.72
N ARG A 258 17.43 -10.41 -7.72
CA ARG A 258 17.52 -11.34 -8.86
C ARG A 258 17.07 -12.73 -8.43
N VAL A 259 16.08 -13.26 -9.13
CA VAL A 259 15.67 -14.67 -9.06
C VAL A 259 16.34 -15.41 -10.22
N PRO A 260 17.26 -16.35 -9.95
CA PRO A 260 17.98 -17.05 -11.01
C PRO A 260 17.05 -17.72 -12.04
N GLY A 261 17.21 -17.39 -13.32
CA GLY A 261 16.40 -17.94 -14.41
C GLY A 261 15.01 -17.33 -14.57
N VAL A 262 14.64 -16.32 -13.76
CA VAL A 262 13.35 -15.64 -13.84
C VAL A 262 13.58 -14.15 -14.12
N PRO A 263 13.55 -13.72 -15.41
CA PRO A 263 13.75 -12.32 -15.76
C PRO A 263 12.51 -11.45 -15.49
N ASP A 264 11.32 -12.06 -15.43
CA ASP A 264 10.04 -11.38 -15.25
C ASP A 264 9.13 -12.25 -14.37
N LEU A 265 8.66 -11.73 -13.24
CA LEU A 265 7.80 -12.45 -12.30
C LEU A 265 6.41 -12.77 -12.88
N SER A 266 5.92 -11.95 -13.81
CA SER A 266 4.57 -12.13 -14.41
C SER A 266 4.42 -13.44 -15.19
N GLY A 267 5.54 -14.05 -15.60
CA GLY A 267 5.54 -15.37 -16.23
C GLY A 267 5.22 -16.52 -15.27
N ILE A 268 5.20 -16.27 -13.96
CA ILE A 268 4.91 -17.27 -12.93
C ILE A 268 3.44 -17.13 -12.52
N GLN A 269 2.66 -18.19 -12.73
CA GLN A 269 1.20 -18.17 -12.53
C GLN A 269 0.72 -19.26 -11.55
N GLU A 270 1.59 -20.20 -11.18
CA GLU A 270 1.24 -21.28 -10.26
C GLU A 270 1.41 -20.83 -8.81
N THR A 271 0.28 -20.69 -8.09
CA THR A 271 0.32 -20.45 -6.64
C THR A 271 1.08 -21.58 -5.94
N GLY A 272 2.03 -21.23 -5.08
CA GLY A 272 2.94 -22.16 -4.41
C GLY A 272 4.30 -22.31 -5.12
N ALA A 273 4.44 -21.84 -6.37
CA ALA A 273 5.72 -21.78 -7.05
C ALA A 273 6.76 -21.09 -6.17
N SER A 274 7.90 -21.74 -5.97
CA SER A 274 8.92 -21.33 -5.02
C SER A 274 10.31 -21.38 -5.66
N PHE A 275 11.11 -20.34 -5.42
CA PHE A 275 12.43 -20.14 -5.97
C PHE A 275 13.42 -19.93 -4.84
N ASP A 276 14.32 -20.88 -4.64
CA ASP A 276 15.44 -20.74 -3.70
C ASP A 276 16.62 -20.02 -4.35
N GLY A 277 17.54 -19.53 -3.52
CA GLY A 277 18.79 -18.94 -4.00
C GLY A 277 18.65 -17.54 -4.56
N VAL A 278 17.60 -16.80 -4.18
CA VAL A 278 17.41 -15.38 -4.55
C VAL A 278 18.70 -14.60 -4.26
N GLU A 279 19.21 -13.92 -5.27
CA GLU A 279 20.40 -13.07 -5.23
C GLU A 279 19.98 -11.60 -5.01
N TRP A 280 20.88 -10.83 -4.40
CA TRP A 280 20.75 -9.39 -4.25
C TRP A 280 21.95 -8.74 -4.93
N VAL A 281 21.69 -7.86 -5.88
CA VAL A 281 22.69 -7.28 -6.77
C VAL A 281 22.82 -5.80 -6.45
N PRO A 282 24.03 -5.28 -6.17
CA PRO A 282 24.23 -3.85 -5.95
C PRO A 282 23.65 -3.01 -7.09
N VAL A 283 22.89 -1.98 -6.73
CA VAL A 283 22.42 -0.99 -7.70
C VAL A 283 23.61 -0.12 -8.13
N PRO A 284 23.93 -0.03 -9.45
CA PRO A 284 25.11 0.70 -9.91
C PRO A 284 25.13 2.19 -9.53
N ASP A 285 24.01 2.90 -9.75
CA ASP A 285 23.81 4.29 -9.31
C ASP A 285 22.41 4.45 -8.68
N SER A 286 22.35 4.43 -7.35
CA SER A 286 21.08 4.59 -6.64
C SER A 286 20.44 5.97 -6.82
N GLN A 287 21.21 6.99 -7.20
CA GLN A 287 20.68 8.34 -7.44
C GLN A 287 20.06 8.49 -8.84
N ALA A 288 20.18 7.47 -9.69
CA ALA A 288 19.67 7.47 -11.05
C ALA A 288 20.08 8.74 -11.84
N LYS A 289 21.30 9.26 -11.63
CA LYS A 289 21.73 10.60 -12.10
C LYS A 289 21.51 10.80 -13.59
N GLU A 290 21.79 9.74 -14.35
CA GLU A 290 21.62 9.70 -15.79
C GLU A 290 20.54 8.71 -16.21
N THR A 291 20.53 7.53 -15.58
CA THR A 291 19.70 6.40 -15.97
C THR A 291 18.83 5.94 -14.80
N PRO A 292 17.49 5.93 -14.95
CA PRO A 292 16.56 5.29 -14.01
C PRO A 292 17.03 3.90 -13.60
N ILE A 293 16.86 3.52 -12.32
CA ILE A 293 17.51 2.33 -11.77
C ILE A 293 17.14 1.06 -12.53
N ARG A 294 15.85 0.88 -12.85
CA ARG A 294 15.34 -0.24 -13.67
C ARG A 294 15.94 -0.33 -15.08
N LEU A 295 16.58 0.72 -15.58
CA LEU A 295 17.25 0.77 -16.90
C LEU A 295 18.76 0.55 -16.83
N GLN A 296 19.34 0.39 -15.64
CA GLN A 296 20.78 0.26 -15.47
C GLN A 296 21.27 -1.16 -15.83
N ASP A 297 22.56 -1.27 -16.17
CA ASP A 297 23.19 -2.55 -16.46
C ASP A 297 23.55 -3.31 -15.17
N PHE A 298 22.78 -4.36 -14.86
CA PHE A 298 23.03 -5.28 -13.75
C PHE A 298 23.98 -6.45 -14.11
N GLY A 299 24.69 -6.32 -15.24
CA GLY A 299 25.63 -7.29 -15.77
C GLY A 299 24.97 -8.42 -16.56
N PRO A 300 25.77 -9.40 -17.03
CA PRO A 300 25.33 -10.40 -18.02
C PRO A 300 24.23 -11.35 -17.52
N LYS A 301 23.99 -11.40 -16.20
CA LYS A 301 22.91 -12.18 -15.59
C LYS A 301 21.57 -11.44 -15.53
N GLY A 302 21.52 -10.16 -15.92
CA GLY A 302 20.32 -9.33 -15.90
C GLY A 302 19.78 -9.06 -14.49
N ILE A 303 18.53 -8.65 -14.39
CA ILE A 303 17.80 -8.46 -13.12
C ILE A 303 16.36 -8.98 -13.29
N THR A 304 15.68 -9.26 -12.18
CA THR A 304 14.28 -9.73 -12.22
C THR A 304 13.34 -8.53 -12.15
N HIS A 305 12.50 -8.37 -13.17
CA HIS A 305 11.49 -7.33 -13.25
C HIS A 305 10.11 -7.86 -12.84
N ALA A 306 9.21 -6.94 -12.47
CA ALA A 306 7.80 -7.19 -12.36
C ALA A 306 7.03 -5.91 -12.68
N GLN A 307 5.90 -6.04 -13.38
CA GLN A 307 5.03 -4.92 -13.69
C GLN A 307 4.24 -4.54 -12.44
N LYS A 308 4.14 -3.23 -12.15
CA LYS A 308 3.26 -2.73 -11.10
C LYS A 308 3.55 -3.31 -9.70
N LEU A 309 4.78 -3.18 -9.23
CA LEU A 309 5.12 -3.58 -7.87
C LEU A 309 4.64 -2.52 -6.88
N GLU A 310 3.63 -2.86 -6.07
CA GLU A 310 2.97 -1.90 -5.20
C GLU A 310 3.14 -2.25 -3.71
N GLY A 311 2.04 -2.51 -2.97
CA GLY A 311 2.05 -2.70 -1.52
C GLY A 311 3.12 -3.68 -1.01
N CYS A 312 3.77 -3.30 0.10
CA CYS A 312 4.87 -4.05 0.71
C CYS A 312 4.69 -4.09 2.24
N TYR A 313 4.75 -5.27 2.86
CA TYR A 313 4.51 -5.40 4.30
C TYR A 313 5.31 -6.53 4.96
N TRP A 314 5.77 -6.29 6.19
CA TRP A 314 6.47 -7.31 6.98
C TRP A 314 5.50 -8.16 7.80
N GLY A 315 5.55 -9.49 7.63
CA GLY A 315 4.72 -10.44 8.37
C GLY A 315 5.48 -11.67 8.85
N GLY A 316 5.46 -11.90 10.16
CA GLY A 316 6.17 -13.02 10.79
C GLY A 316 7.69 -12.91 10.60
N ARG A 317 8.23 -13.62 9.62
CA ARG A 317 9.67 -13.66 9.27
C ARG A 317 9.93 -13.39 7.79
N SER A 318 8.98 -12.76 7.13
CA SER A 318 8.93 -12.58 5.69
C SER A 318 8.47 -11.18 5.34
N VAL A 319 8.88 -10.73 4.16
CA VAL A 319 8.26 -9.60 3.48
C VAL A 319 7.27 -10.14 2.45
N TYR A 320 6.12 -9.49 2.35
CA TYR A 320 5.12 -9.71 1.34
C TYR A 320 5.07 -8.48 0.45
N PHE A 321 4.96 -8.68 -0.85
CA PHE A 321 4.82 -7.58 -1.80
C PHE A 321 3.85 -7.94 -2.91
N VAL A 322 3.25 -6.91 -3.50
CA VAL A 322 2.19 -7.03 -4.49
C VAL A 322 2.72 -6.72 -5.88
N SER A 323 2.16 -7.39 -6.88
CA SER A 323 2.27 -7.07 -8.31
C SER A 323 0.85 -6.90 -8.82
N SER A 324 0.39 -5.67 -9.02
CA SER A 324 -1.04 -5.31 -9.06
C SER A 324 -1.71 -5.79 -10.33
N TYR A 325 -0.99 -5.72 -11.45
CA TYR A 325 -1.37 -6.41 -12.66
C TYR A 325 -0.14 -6.65 -13.54
N ALA A 326 -0.30 -7.54 -14.50
CA ALA A 326 0.64 -7.66 -15.60
C ALA A 326 -0.13 -7.91 -16.89
N ARG A 327 0.28 -7.23 -17.96
CA ARG A 327 -0.40 -7.28 -19.26
C ARG A 327 0.58 -7.57 -20.39
N SER A 328 0.38 -8.68 -21.08
CA SER A 328 1.23 -9.15 -22.17
C SER A 328 1.19 -8.18 -23.36
N SER A 329 0.07 -7.44 -23.51
CA SER A 329 -0.06 -6.33 -24.47
C SER A 329 0.85 -5.13 -24.19
N GLU A 330 1.21 -4.92 -22.92
CA GLU A 330 2.20 -3.92 -22.47
C GLU A 330 3.61 -4.55 -22.36
N GLY A 331 3.68 -5.85 -22.64
CA GLY A 331 4.87 -6.66 -22.66
C GLY A 331 5.15 -7.33 -21.32
N SER A 332 4.22 -7.68 -20.46
CA SER A 332 4.58 -8.66 -19.43
C SER A 332 4.89 -10.03 -20.06
N ALA A 333 5.61 -10.90 -19.35
CA ALA A 333 5.80 -12.30 -19.75
C ALA A 333 4.53 -13.16 -19.58
N GLY A 334 3.57 -12.71 -18.76
CA GLY A 334 2.26 -13.33 -18.59
C GLY A 334 1.21 -12.34 -18.10
N ASP A 335 -0.06 -12.68 -18.29
CA ASP A 335 -1.19 -11.87 -17.83
C ASP A 335 -1.62 -12.27 -16.42
N HIS A 336 -1.83 -11.30 -15.54
CA HIS A 336 -2.50 -11.51 -14.24
C HIS A 336 -3.21 -10.24 -13.77
N PHE A 337 -4.20 -10.41 -12.90
CA PHE A 337 -4.99 -9.32 -12.31
C PHE A 337 -4.53 -8.95 -10.90
N GLY A 338 -3.41 -9.55 -10.48
CA GLY A 338 -2.78 -9.31 -9.19
C GLY A 338 -1.97 -10.52 -8.76
N GLN A 339 -0.89 -10.30 -8.03
CA GLN A 339 -0.13 -11.35 -7.36
C GLN A 339 0.34 -10.87 -6.00
N VAL A 340 0.38 -11.79 -5.03
CA VAL A 340 1.09 -11.55 -3.77
C VAL A 340 2.24 -12.52 -3.67
N TRP A 341 3.43 -11.96 -3.50
CA TRP A 341 4.68 -12.68 -3.35
C TRP A 341 5.14 -12.64 -1.89
N LYS A 342 5.75 -13.74 -1.44
CA LYS A 342 6.36 -13.88 -0.12
C LYS A 342 7.85 -14.13 -0.28
N TYR A 343 8.68 -13.26 0.28
CA TYR A 343 10.12 -13.48 0.39
C TYR A 343 10.53 -13.82 1.82
N GLU A 344 11.31 -14.88 1.98
CA GLU A 344 11.88 -15.37 3.24
C GLU A 344 13.39 -15.11 3.28
N PRO A 345 13.86 -14.01 3.92
CA PRO A 345 15.27 -13.63 3.88
C PRO A 345 16.21 -14.70 4.43
N HIS A 346 15.77 -15.38 5.50
CA HIS A 346 16.53 -16.43 6.18
C HIS A 346 16.71 -17.72 5.35
N ARG A 347 15.89 -17.92 4.31
CA ARG A 347 15.99 -19.04 3.36
C ARG A 347 16.44 -18.60 1.97
N ARG A 348 16.47 -17.28 1.71
CA ARG A 348 16.62 -16.70 0.37
C ARG A 348 15.64 -17.31 -0.63
N ARG A 349 14.39 -17.44 -0.20
CA ARG A 349 13.31 -18.07 -0.97
C ARG A 349 12.21 -17.09 -1.29
N LEU A 350 11.80 -17.04 -2.55
CA LEU A 350 10.63 -16.31 -3.03
C LEU A 350 9.53 -17.32 -3.35
N THR A 351 8.30 -17.08 -2.89
CA THR A 351 7.14 -17.94 -3.16
C THR A 351 5.96 -17.08 -3.62
N LEU A 352 5.31 -17.47 -4.72
CA LEU A 352 4.03 -16.89 -5.15
C LEU A 352 2.92 -17.45 -4.26
N VAL A 353 2.25 -16.60 -3.47
CA VAL A 353 1.26 -17.07 -2.49
C VAL A 353 -0.19 -16.82 -2.90
N ILE A 354 -0.43 -15.84 -3.79
CA ILE A 354 -1.75 -15.51 -4.34
C ILE A 354 -1.59 -15.10 -5.79
N VAL A 355 -2.52 -15.53 -6.64
CA VAL A 355 -2.72 -15.01 -8.01
C VAL A 355 -4.20 -14.67 -8.17
N PHE A 356 -4.47 -13.44 -8.57
CA PHE A 356 -5.79 -12.98 -9.00
C PHE A 356 -5.91 -13.20 -10.51
N GLY A 357 -6.98 -13.87 -10.95
CA GLY A 357 -7.14 -14.35 -12.34
C GLY A 357 -8.48 -13.96 -12.98
N PRO A 358 -8.73 -14.36 -14.23
CA PRO A 358 -10.03 -14.15 -14.89
C PRO A 358 -11.12 -15.14 -14.41
N ASP A 359 -10.73 -16.25 -13.78
CA ASP A 359 -11.63 -17.24 -13.15
C ASP A 359 -12.10 -16.79 -11.74
N THR A 360 -11.45 -15.78 -11.19
CA THR A 360 -12.09 -14.85 -10.25
C THR A 360 -12.95 -13.93 -11.13
N ASP A 361 -14.26 -14.17 -11.13
CA ASP A 361 -15.24 -13.38 -11.88
C ASP A 361 -14.91 -11.88 -11.77
N ILE A 362 -14.77 -11.17 -12.89
CA ILE A 362 -14.47 -9.72 -12.94
C ILE A 362 -15.60 -8.84 -12.37
N GLN A 363 -16.75 -9.43 -12.04
CA GLN A 363 -17.83 -8.80 -11.26
C GLN A 363 -17.77 -9.19 -9.76
N LEU A 364 -16.86 -10.10 -9.42
CA LEU A 364 -16.50 -10.44 -8.06
C LEU A 364 -15.17 -9.73 -7.70
N PRO A 365 -15.02 -9.42 -6.41
CA PRO A 365 -13.88 -8.67 -5.90
C PRO A 365 -12.47 -9.21 -6.25
N GLY A 366 -11.51 -8.32 -6.58
CA GLY A 366 -10.06 -8.61 -6.51
C GLY A 366 -9.25 -8.38 -7.78
N GLU A 367 -9.27 -7.20 -8.39
CA GLU A 367 -8.31 -6.79 -9.43
C GLU A 367 -7.43 -5.63 -8.97
N SER A 368 -6.19 -5.52 -9.45
CA SER A 368 -5.27 -4.44 -9.04
C SER A 368 -5.16 -4.29 -7.51
N PRO A 369 -4.78 -5.36 -6.77
CA PRO A 369 -4.44 -5.20 -5.37
C PRO A 369 -3.28 -4.21 -5.26
N ASP A 370 -3.42 -3.25 -4.35
CA ASP A 370 -2.38 -2.25 -4.08
C ASP A 370 -1.99 -2.33 -2.59
N ASN A 371 -2.55 -1.44 -1.77
CA ASN A 371 -2.11 -1.22 -0.41
C ASN A 371 -2.47 -2.43 0.47
N ILE A 372 -1.49 -2.96 1.21
CA ILE A 372 -1.69 -4.12 2.09
C ILE A 372 -1.35 -3.85 3.55
N CYS A 373 -2.10 -4.45 4.47
CA CYS A 373 -1.72 -4.51 5.89
C CYS A 373 -2.08 -5.86 6.53
N LEU A 374 -1.49 -6.15 7.68
CA LEU A 374 -1.86 -7.33 8.45
C LEU A 374 -3.09 -7.08 9.32
N ALA A 375 -4.06 -7.98 9.23
CA ALA A 375 -5.23 -7.98 10.12
C ALA A 375 -4.87 -8.55 11.52
N PRO A 376 -5.46 -8.03 12.61
CA PRO A 376 -5.23 -8.50 13.98
C PRO A 376 -5.58 -9.97 14.23
N SER A 377 -6.66 -10.47 13.62
CA SER A 377 -7.05 -11.90 13.61
C SER A 377 -6.04 -12.80 12.86
N GLY A 378 -5.06 -12.17 12.21
CA GLY A 378 -4.24 -12.73 11.17
C GLY A 378 -4.96 -12.67 9.81
N GLY A 379 -4.19 -12.38 8.77
CA GLY A 379 -4.63 -12.28 7.38
C GLY A 379 -4.01 -11.05 6.75
N LEU A 380 -4.26 -10.84 5.47
CA LEU A 380 -3.95 -9.58 4.80
C LEU A 380 -5.26 -8.81 4.60
N MET A 381 -5.27 -7.53 4.89
CA MET A 381 -6.21 -6.62 4.25
C MET A 381 -5.55 -6.04 3.01
N VAL A 382 -6.30 -5.93 1.93
CA VAL A 382 -5.83 -5.51 0.61
C VAL A 382 -6.80 -4.46 0.10
N CYS A 383 -6.31 -3.28 -0.21
CA CYS A 383 -7.07 -2.28 -0.94
C CYS A 383 -7.06 -2.60 -2.44
N GLU A 384 -8.16 -2.29 -3.09
CA GLU A 384 -8.30 -2.37 -4.53
C GLU A 384 -8.11 -0.98 -5.17
N ASP A 385 -7.33 -0.94 -6.25
CA ASP A 385 -7.23 0.18 -7.22
C ASP A 385 -7.66 -0.30 -8.62
N GLY A 386 -8.90 -0.80 -8.68
CA GLY A 386 -9.46 -1.45 -9.87
C GLY A 386 -10.24 -0.50 -10.78
N GLY A 387 -10.78 -1.03 -11.88
CA GLY A 387 -11.78 -0.33 -12.67
C GLY A 387 -13.19 -0.69 -12.22
N GLY A 388 -13.85 0.19 -11.44
CA GLY A 388 -15.28 0.03 -11.11
C GLY A 388 -15.59 0.19 -9.62
N GLU A 389 -16.26 -0.81 -9.05
CA GLU A 389 -16.60 -0.85 -7.62
C GLU A 389 -15.33 -1.10 -6.79
N GLN A 390 -15.09 -0.27 -5.77
CA GLN A 390 -13.85 -0.30 -5.00
C GLN A 390 -14.06 -0.90 -3.62
N HIS A 391 -13.13 -1.75 -3.19
CA HIS A 391 -13.27 -2.50 -1.95
C HIS A 391 -11.98 -2.58 -1.12
N VAL A 392 -12.17 -2.91 0.15
CA VAL A 392 -11.13 -3.52 0.97
C VAL A 392 -11.43 -5.00 1.06
N TYR A 393 -10.44 -5.84 0.77
CA TYR A 393 -10.53 -7.29 0.89
C TYR A 393 -9.78 -7.81 2.08
N GLY A 394 -10.31 -8.85 2.70
CA GLY A 394 -9.55 -9.71 3.60
C GLY A 394 -9.11 -10.98 2.89
N VAL A 395 -7.87 -11.37 3.12
CA VAL A 395 -7.31 -12.67 2.72
C VAL A 395 -7.04 -13.49 3.98
N THR A 396 -7.73 -14.63 4.10
CA THR A 396 -7.58 -15.54 5.25
C THR A 396 -6.27 -16.32 5.21
N ARG A 397 -6.00 -17.05 6.32
CA ARG A 397 -4.99 -18.12 6.46
C ARG A 397 -4.94 -19.15 5.34
N ARG A 398 -6.03 -19.34 4.62
CA ARG A 398 -6.15 -20.37 3.57
C ARG A 398 -6.26 -19.74 2.18
N GLY A 399 -5.83 -18.48 2.06
CA GLY A 399 -5.93 -17.68 0.84
C GLY A 399 -7.36 -17.31 0.44
N GLN A 400 -8.39 -17.64 1.23
CA GLN A 400 -9.77 -17.25 0.89
C GLN A 400 -9.89 -15.73 0.94
N VAL A 401 -10.34 -15.13 -0.15
CA VAL A 401 -10.62 -13.70 -0.30
C VAL A 401 -12.07 -13.43 0.10
N TYR A 402 -12.33 -12.32 0.80
CA TYR A 402 -13.67 -11.86 1.15
C TYR A 402 -13.74 -10.33 1.19
N PRO A 403 -14.88 -9.71 0.83
CA PRO A 403 -15.05 -8.26 0.98
C PRO A 403 -15.17 -7.88 2.46
N ALA A 404 -14.41 -6.86 2.87
CA ALA A 404 -14.43 -6.27 4.20
C ALA A 404 -15.11 -4.89 4.23
N ALA A 405 -15.01 -4.12 3.13
CA ALA A 405 -15.71 -2.86 2.93
C ALA A 405 -15.88 -2.58 1.43
N ARG A 406 -16.86 -1.75 1.04
CA ARG A 406 -16.99 -1.17 -0.30
C ARG A 406 -17.16 0.35 -0.21
N ASN A 407 -16.51 1.08 -1.09
CA ASN A 407 -16.70 2.52 -1.22
C ASN A 407 -18.09 2.77 -1.85
N ALA A 408 -18.93 3.53 -1.16
CA ALA A 408 -20.26 3.90 -1.68
C ALA A 408 -20.31 5.38 -2.13
N GLN A 409 -19.21 6.12 -1.97
CA GLN A 409 -19.13 7.54 -2.32
C GLN A 409 -19.07 7.72 -3.84
N ASN A 410 -20.23 7.79 -4.48
CA ASN A 410 -20.32 8.01 -5.92
C ASN A 410 -19.86 9.43 -6.31
N THR A 411 -18.76 9.53 -7.06
CA THR A 411 -18.23 10.79 -7.63
C THR A 411 -18.72 11.09 -9.04
N GLY A 412 -19.33 10.10 -9.69
CA GLY A 412 -19.90 10.20 -11.03
C GLY A 412 -21.35 10.66 -11.01
N THR A 413 -22.18 10.00 -11.83
CA THR A 413 -23.63 10.24 -11.90
C THR A 413 -24.41 9.02 -11.41
N PRO A 414 -25.72 9.14 -11.11
CA PRO A 414 -26.53 7.97 -10.79
C PRO A 414 -26.59 6.92 -11.91
N GLU A 415 -26.50 7.35 -13.17
CA GLU A 415 -26.55 6.47 -14.35
C GLU A 415 -25.19 5.88 -14.74
N ASP A 416 -24.11 6.53 -14.34
CA ASP A 416 -22.72 6.17 -14.61
C ASP A 416 -21.90 6.45 -13.34
N PRO A 417 -21.98 5.55 -12.33
CA PRO A 417 -21.34 5.76 -11.05
C PRO A 417 -19.83 5.55 -11.13
N GLU A 418 -19.10 6.38 -10.38
CA GLU A 418 -17.65 6.29 -10.24
C GLU A 418 -17.30 6.28 -8.75
N TYR A 419 -16.31 5.49 -8.37
CA TYR A 419 -15.87 5.36 -6.98
C TYR A 419 -14.34 5.45 -6.94
N GLY A 420 -13.82 6.28 -6.03
CA GLY A 420 -12.38 6.32 -5.79
C GLY A 420 -11.88 5.07 -5.10
N GLU A 421 -10.65 4.68 -5.40
CA GLU A 421 -9.93 3.58 -4.77
C GLU A 421 -9.85 3.72 -3.24
N PHE A 422 -9.59 2.59 -2.58
CA PHE A 422 -9.17 2.61 -1.19
C PHE A 422 -7.65 2.64 -1.10
N ALA A 423 -7.13 3.28 -0.06
CA ALA A 423 -5.71 3.32 0.23
C ALA A 423 -5.48 3.38 1.74
N GLY A 424 -4.24 3.15 2.16
CA GLY A 424 -3.78 3.34 3.54
C GLY A 424 -4.51 2.50 4.58
N VAL A 425 -4.93 1.27 4.24
CA VAL A 425 -5.54 0.37 5.24
C VAL A 425 -4.53 0.05 6.35
N THR A 426 -4.94 0.23 7.61
CA THR A 426 -4.11 -0.04 8.78
C THR A 426 -4.98 -0.32 10.00
N PHE A 427 -4.41 -0.83 11.09
CA PHE A 427 -5.13 -1.09 12.34
C PHE A 427 -4.61 -0.24 13.48
N SER A 428 -5.50 0.12 14.40
CA SER A 428 -5.11 0.70 15.68
C SER A 428 -4.11 -0.19 16.42
N PRO A 429 -3.25 0.38 17.28
CA PRO A 429 -2.26 -0.40 18.03
C PRO A 429 -2.85 -1.54 18.88
N ASP A 430 -4.11 -1.45 19.29
CA ASP A 430 -4.86 -2.49 20.00
C ASP A 430 -5.60 -3.47 19.09
N GLY A 431 -5.64 -3.22 17.78
CA GLY A 431 -6.32 -4.06 16.78
C GLY A 431 -7.84 -3.94 16.77
N GLU A 432 -8.44 -3.02 17.54
CA GLU A 432 -9.91 -2.92 17.65
C GLU A 432 -10.55 -2.03 16.56
N THR A 433 -9.75 -1.24 15.85
CA THR A 433 -10.21 -0.32 14.81
C THR A 433 -9.38 -0.47 13.55
N MET A 434 -10.02 -0.68 12.41
CA MET A 434 -9.39 -0.54 11.10
C MET A 434 -9.52 0.91 10.65
N TYR A 435 -8.44 1.53 10.23
CA TYR A 435 -8.45 2.82 9.54
C TYR A 435 -8.22 2.59 8.05
N VAL A 436 -8.90 3.35 7.21
CA VAL A 436 -8.75 3.27 5.75
C VAL A 436 -9.11 4.62 5.12
N ASN A 437 -8.44 4.95 4.02
CA ASN A 437 -8.71 6.14 3.23
C ASN A 437 -9.47 5.77 1.95
N CYS A 438 -10.43 6.60 1.58
CA CYS A 438 -10.86 6.73 0.19
C CYS A 438 -10.01 7.82 -0.46
N TYR A 439 -9.40 7.52 -1.60
CA TYR A 439 -8.48 8.41 -2.29
C TYR A 439 -9.16 9.69 -2.79
N ALA A 440 -10.25 9.53 -3.54
CA ALA A 440 -11.07 10.60 -4.10
C ALA A 440 -12.58 10.25 -4.01
N PRO A 441 -13.41 11.06 -3.30
CA PRO A 441 -13.02 12.25 -2.56
C PRO A 441 -12.25 11.84 -1.30
N GLY A 442 -11.17 12.57 -0.98
CA GLY A 442 -10.31 12.27 0.16
C GLY A 442 -11.13 12.15 1.46
N THR A 443 -11.25 10.94 1.99
CA THR A 443 -12.02 10.67 3.22
C THR A 443 -11.33 9.60 4.06
N THR A 444 -11.07 9.88 5.33
CA THR A 444 -10.47 8.91 6.27
C THR A 444 -11.53 8.33 7.19
N PHE A 445 -11.66 7.00 7.20
CA PHE A 445 -12.62 6.26 8.03
C PHE A 445 -11.95 5.55 9.19
N ALA A 446 -12.67 5.42 10.30
CA ALA A 446 -12.38 4.51 11.41
C ALA A 446 -13.51 3.48 11.51
N VAL A 447 -13.21 2.21 11.25
CA VAL A 447 -14.15 1.10 11.22
C VAL A 447 -13.96 0.21 12.45
N THR A 448 -15.02 0.07 13.24
CA THR A 448 -15.04 -0.76 14.46
C THR A 448 -16.04 -1.89 14.32
N GLY A 449 -15.70 -3.06 14.83
CA GLY A 449 -16.51 -4.26 14.73
C GLY A 449 -15.77 -5.49 15.24
N PRO A 450 -16.29 -6.70 14.99
CA PRO A 450 -15.71 -7.95 15.45
C PRO A 450 -14.47 -8.34 14.61
N TRP A 451 -13.39 -7.56 14.72
CA TRP A 451 -12.11 -7.86 14.06
C TRP A 451 -11.37 -9.08 14.66
N SER A 452 -11.88 -9.68 15.75
CA SER A 452 -11.24 -10.76 16.51
C SER A 452 -12.17 -11.92 16.81
#